data_AF-A0A2M7S7Q5-F1
#
_entry.id   AF-A0A2M7S7Q5-F1
#
_cell.length_a   1.000
_cell.length_b   1.000
_cell.length_c   1.000
_cell.angle_alpha   90.00
_cell.angle_beta   90.00
_cell.angle_gamma   90.00
#
_symmetry.space_group_name_H-M   'P 1'
#
loop_
_entity.id
_entity.type
_entity.pdbx_description
1 polymer ?
#
loop_
_entity_poly.entity_id
_entity_poly.type
_entity_poly.pdbx_seq_one_letter_code
_entity_poly.pdbx_strand_id
1 'polypeptide(L)'
;MAEQVGYEPEELIQHAVIHFKKRRYATAQLFWCVALENYIRKKFIGIKRKEPEDDDTIGSMLKQIKEVRGPGDWYSKNQDMLWNFVRKRNDITHRSFISEEKELKSLLEGLVALISGKTEELDDIIKRVDPELTTRLGLKFHDRTEPDKELLKKLETISADDFNRDDYAFSLIIWRLKEIIDNILKNKASEDRNFKGLTTGLVSEFTVSSDWIWLPVGFGIEKENKRVKKPIISVMLIRNRTARVYLDFGTEATPYRRKYYSLLQSDPAFKDMFRELCDNCPDITEFFNVEHYTVILEQEKIPIGKWLKGDPACCESVSRCIRKARAILDGLESQKRNEWRDNVLLFGRKFNQDYFTQPREIESFASDIINVIELLLPFLKAIEAN
;
A
#
# COMPACT_ATOMS: atom_id res chain seq x y z
N MET A 1 -34.28 7.28 -13.82
CA MET A 1 -33.38 6.83 -14.89
C MET A 1 -32.23 6.10 -14.21
N ALA A 2 -31.96 4.85 -14.56
CA ALA A 2 -30.96 4.04 -13.86
C ALA A 2 -29.56 4.57 -14.17
N GLU A 3 -28.88 5.12 -13.15
CA GLU A 3 -27.47 5.45 -13.23
C GLU A 3 -26.67 4.16 -13.36
N GLN A 4 -26.02 4.02 -14.50
CA GLN A 4 -25.14 2.91 -14.84
C GLN A 4 -23.80 3.16 -14.14
N VAL A 5 -23.60 2.66 -12.92
CA VAL A 5 -22.35 2.85 -12.16
C VAL A 5 -21.47 1.61 -12.28
N GLY A 6 -20.76 1.52 -13.41
CA GLY A 6 -19.67 0.58 -13.62
C GLY A 6 -18.80 1.09 -14.76
N TYR A 7 -17.49 1.22 -14.55
CA TYR A 7 -16.58 1.59 -15.62
C TYR A 7 -16.51 0.49 -16.68
N GLU A 8 -16.43 0.87 -17.95
CA GLU A 8 -16.34 -0.08 -19.05
C GLU A 8 -15.01 -0.88 -18.97
N PRO A 9 -15.03 -2.23 -19.06
CA PRO A 9 -13.83 -3.06 -18.97
C PRO A 9 -12.73 -2.66 -19.96
N GLU A 10 -13.13 -2.27 -21.17
CA GLU A 10 -12.28 -1.81 -22.26
C GLU A 10 -11.54 -0.51 -21.92
N GLU A 11 -12.10 0.33 -21.05
CA GLU A 11 -11.46 1.56 -20.58
C GLU A 11 -10.48 1.22 -19.44
N LEU A 12 -10.93 0.45 -18.46
CA LEU A 12 -10.11 0.01 -17.32
C LEU A 12 -8.85 -0.74 -17.75
N ILE A 13 -8.94 -1.59 -18.79
CA ILE A 13 -7.77 -2.30 -19.30
C ILE A 13 -6.76 -1.34 -19.95
N GLN A 14 -7.21 -0.25 -20.59
CA GLN A 14 -6.30 0.78 -21.10
C GLN A 14 -5.56 1.48 -19.96
N HIS A 15 -6.24 1.75 -18.85
CA HIS A 15 -5.58 2.26 -17.63
C HIS A 15 -4.53 1.29 -17.11
N ALA A 16 -4.85 0.00 -17.04
CA ALA A 16 -3.90 -1.02 -16.62
C ALA A 16 -2.62 -0.98 -17.49
N VAL A 17 -2.78 -0.85 -18.81
CA VAL A 17 -1.67 -0.75 -19.78
C VAL A 17 -0.84 0.54 -19.60
N ILE A 18 -1.48 1.70 -19.37
CA ILE A 18 -0.77 2.96 -19.11
C ILE A 18 0.10 2.85 -17.87
N HIS A 19 -0.47 2.28 -16.79
CA HIS A 19 0.24 2.11 -15.54
C HIS A 19 1.36 1.08 -15.68
N PHE A 20 1.16 0.02 -16.46
CA PHE A 20 2.22 -0.93 -16.81
C PHE A 20 3.39 -0.25 -17.51
N LYS A 21 3.13 0.57 -18.55
CA LYS A 21 4.16 1.35 -19.27
C LYS A 21 4.95 2.27 -18.35
N LYS A 22 4.27 2.86 -17.36
CA LYS A 22 4.88 3.73 -16.33
C LYS A 22 5.58 2.95 -15.21
N ARG A 23 5.68 1.62 -15.32
CA ARG A 23 6.24 0.70 -14.31
C ARG A 23 5.55 0.79 -12.95
N ARG A 24 4.25 1.08 -12.95
CA ARG A 24 3.38 1.13 -11.76
C ARG A 24 2.58 -0.17 -11.67
N TYR A 25 3.27 -1.29 -11.40
CA TYR A 25 2.70 -2.63 -11.54
C TYR A 25 1.55 -2.91 -10.57
N ALA A 26 1.63 -2.42 -9.32
CA ALA A 26 0.55 -2.54 -8.34
C ALA A 26 -0.75 -1.85 -8.81
N THR A 27 -0.63 -0.64 -9.35
CA THR A 27 -1.77 0.08 -9.91
C THR A 27 -2.30 -0.60 -11.18
N ALA A 28 -1.40 -1.06 -12.05
CA ALA A 28 -1.76 -1.75 -13.29
C ALA A 28 -2.55 -3.03 -13.03
N GLN A 29 -2.11 -3.85 -12.08
CA GLN A 29 -2.80 -5.09 -11.73
C GLN A 29 -4.15 -4.82 -11.04
N LEU A 30 -4.32 -3.72 -10.31
CA LEU A 30 -5.63 -3.39 -9.78
C LEU A 30 -6.60 -3.03 -10.90
N PHE A 31 -6.23 -2.13 -11.81
CA PHE A 31 -7.08 -1.82 -12.96
C PHE A 31 -7.41 -3.08 -13.76
N TRP A 32 -6.47 -4.02 -13.86
CA TRP A 32 -6.71 -5.35 -14.44
C TRP A 32 -7.76 -6.17 -13.64
N CYS A 33 -7.68 -6.23 -12.31
CA CYS A 33 -8.67 -6.92 -11.46
C CYS A 33 -10.08 -6.32 -11.64
N VAL A 34 -10.20 -5.00 -11.60
CA VAL A 34 -11.48 -4.29 -11.74
C VAL A 34 -12.03 -4.45 -13.16
N ALA A 35 -11.17 -4.45 -14.18
CA ALA A 35 -11.58 -4.73 -15.56
C ALA A 35 -12.16 -6.14 -15.70
N LEU A 36 -11.50 -7.15 -15.10
CA LEU A 36 -11.99 -8.53 -15.09
C LEU A 36 -13.34 -8.66 -14.39
N GLU A 37 -13.51 -8.03 -13.23
CA GLU A 37 -14.76 -8.01 -12.46
C GLU A 37 -15.92 -7.43 -13.27
N ASN A 38 -15.72 -6.23 -13.82
CA ASN A 38 -16.75 -5.56 -14.62
C ASN A 38 -17.06 -6.36 -15.89
N TYR A 39 -16.05 -6.99 -16.51
CA TYR A 39 -16.28 -7.84 -17.67
C TYR A 39 -17.13 -9.06 -17.34
N ILE A 40 -16.83 -9.77 -16.25
CA ILE A 40 -17.61 -10.94 -15.83
C ILE A 40 -19.02 -10.53 -15.42
N ARG A 41 -19.19 -9.42 -14.69
CA ARG A 41 -20.50 -8.87 -14.36
C ARG A 41 -21.33 -8.55 -15.60
N LYS A 42 -20.73 -7.87 -16.59
CA LYS A 42 -21.39 -7.56 -17.88
C LYS A 42 -21.81 -8.83 -18.62
N LYS A 43 -20.99 -9.89 -18.61
CA LYS A 43 -21.35 -11.20 -19.18
C LYS A 43 -22.46 -11.89 -18.38
N PHE A 44 -22.42 -11.82 -17.06
CA PHE A 44 -23.46 -12.35 -16.20
C PHE A 44 -24.81 -11.71 -16.52
N ILE A 45 -24.90 -10.39 -16.50
CA ILE A 45 -26.13 -9.65 -16.82
C ILE A 45 -26.62 -9.99 -18.23
N GLY A 46 -25.70 -10.04 -19.20
CA GLY A 46 -26.05 -10.39 -20.58
C GLY A 46 -26.63 -11.79 -20.75
N ILE A 47 -26.12 -12.78 -20.00
CA ILE A 47 -26.52 -14.19 -20.11
C ILE A 47 -27.72 -14.51 -19.22
N LYS A 48 -27.69 -14.10 -17.95
CA LYS A 48 -28.73 -14.38 -16.96
C LYS A 48 -29.89 -13.40 -17.01
N ARG A 49 -29.72 -12.26 -17.69
CA ARG A 49 -30.73 -11.17 -17.80
C ARG A 49 -31.20 -10.64 -16.44
N LYS A 50 -30.32 -10.72 -15.42
CA LYS A 50 -30.52 -10.14 -14.09
C LYS A 50 -29.23 -9.51 -13.58
N GLU A 51 -29.35 -8.54 -12.68
CA GLU A 51 -28.21 -8.05 -11.90
C GLU A 51 -27.68 -9.16 -10.96
N PRO A 52 -26.37 -9.20 -10.68
CA PRO A 52 -25.83 -10.04 -9.62
C PRO A 52 -26.36 -9.57 -8.25
N GLU A 53 -26.47 -10.50 -7.32
CA GLU A 53 -26.85 -10.19 -5.93
C GLU A 53 -25.64 -9.57 -5.19
N ASP A 54 -25.88 -8.81 -4.12
CA ASP A 54 -24.80 -8.09 -3.41
C ASP A 54 -23.71 -9.04 -2.86
N ASP A 55 -24.07 -10.29 -2.59
CA ASP A 55 -23.18 -11.34 -2.08
C ASP A 55 -22.53 -12.18 -3.21
N ASP A 56 -22.86 -11.92 -4.47
CA ASP A 56 -22.36 -12.70 -5.60
C ASP A 56 -20.89 -12.38 -5.90
N THR A 57 -20.02 -13.30 -5.48
CA THR A 57 -18.60 -13.28 -5.88
C THR A 57 -18.43 -13.55 -7.38
N ILE A 58 -17.29 -13.15 -7.96
CA ILE A 58 -16.90 -13.50 -9.34
C ILE A 58 -17.04 -15.01 -9.59
N GLY A 59 -16.59 -15.83 -8.63
CA GLY A 59 -16.70 -17.29 -8.71
C GLY A 59 -18.14 -17.78 -8.71
N SER A 60 -19.03 -17.15 -7.93
CA SER A 60 -20.48 -17.43 -7.93
C SER A 60 -21.08 -17.10 -9.30
N MET A 61 -20.84 -15.88 -9.81
CA MET A 61 -21.34 -15.44 -11.11
C MET A 61 -20.91 -16.39 -12.23
N LEU A 62 -19.64 -16.82 -12.25
CA LEU A 62 -19.14 -17.78 -13.23
C LEU A 62 -19.81 -19.15 -13.14
N LYS A 63 -20.06 -19.66 -11.92
CA LYS A 63 -20.79 -20.92 -11.72
C LYS A 63 -22.23 -20.82 -12.20
N GLN A 64 -22.88 -19.70 -11.95
CA GLN A 64 -24.23 -19.46 -12.45
C GLN A 64 -24.24 -19.37 -13.97
N ILE A 65 -23.32 -18.61 -14.59
CA ILE A 65 -23.20 -18.55 -16.07
C ILE A 65 -23.03 -19.95 -16.66
N LYS A 66 -22.19 -20.79 -16.02
CA LYS A 66 -21.94 -22.17 -16.42
C LYS A 66 -23.20 -23.03 -16.50
N GLU A 67 -24.30 -22.69 -15.83
CA GLU A 67 -25.55 -23.48 -15.85
C GLU A 67 -26.37 -23.27 -17.13
N VAL A 68 -26.14 -22.19 -17.88
CA VAL A 68 -26.95 -21.81 -19.06
C VAL A 68 -26.42 -22.47 -20.35
N ARG A 69 -25.98 -23.74 -20.28
CA ARG A 69 -25.11 -24.37 -21.29
C ARG A 69 -25.75 -24.60 -22.67
N GLY A 70 -24.93 -24.41 -23.70
CA GLY A 70 -25.09 -24.96 -25.05
C GLY A 70 -23.71 -25.17 -25.72
N PRO A 71 -23.57 -26.03 -26.74
CA PRO A 71 -22.29 -26.23 -27.43
C PRO A 71 -21.72 -24.92 -28.00
N GLY A 72 -20.47 -24.59 -27.64
CA GLY A 72 -19.79 -23.39 -28.13
C GLY A 72 -20.12 -22.09 -27.37
N ASP A 73 -20.74 -22.18 -26.20
CA ASP A 73 -21.03 -21.05 -25.34
C ASP A 73 -19.76 -20.35 -24.82
N TRP A 74 -19.89 -19.06 -24.52
CA TRP A 74 -18.78 -18.20 -24.13
C TRP A 74 -17.99 -18.74 -22.92
N TYR A 75 -18.68 -19.32 -21.94
CA TYR A 75 -18.03 -19.84 -20.75
C TYR A 75 -17.16 -21.05 -21.07
N SER A 76 -17.71 -22.05 -21.79
CA SER A 76 -16.95 -23.26 -22.14
C SER A 76 -15.72 -22.96 -22.98
N LYS A 77 -15.75 -21.93 -23.85
CA LYS A 77 -14.60 -21.50 -24.65
C LYS A 77 -13.47 -20.88 -23.83
N ASN A 78 -13.77 -20.29 -22.68
CA ASN A 78 -12.82 -19.49 -21.89
C ASN A 78 -12.58 -20.06 -20.48
N GLN A 79 -13.10 -21.24 -20.17
CA GLN A 79 -13.19 -21.76 -18.80
C GLN A 79 -11.84 -21.75 -18.07
N ASP A 80 -10.80 -22.34 -18.67
CA ASP A 80 -9.49 -22.48 -18.02
C ASP A 80 -8.82 -21.12 -17.80
N MET A 81 -8.93 -20.22 -18.79
CA MET A 81 -8.44 -18.85 -18.68
C MET A 81 -9.17 -18.07 -17.58
N LEU A 82 -10.51 -18.15 -17.55
CA LEU A 82 -11.33 -17.47 -16.55
C LEU A 82 -10.98 -17.91 -15.12
N TRP A 83 -10.85 -19.22 -14.87
CA TRP A 83 -10.50 -19.71 -13.54
C TRP A 83 -9.05 -19.37 -13.16
N ASN A 84 -8.12 -19.35 -14.12
CA ASN A 84 -6.78 -18.85 -13.87
C ASN A 84 -6.78 -17.36 -13.49
N PHE A 85 -7.56 -16.53 -14.20
CA PHE A 85 -7.70 -15.11 -13.88
C PHE A 85 -8.37 -14.87 -12.54
N VAL A 86 -9.41 -15.62 -12.18
CA VAL A 86 -10.05 -15.52 -10.86
C VAL A 86 -9.06 -15.88 -9.74
N ARG A 87 -8.26 -16.93 -9.93
CA ARG A 87 -7.20 -17.28 -8.97
C ARG A 87 -6.19 -16.16 -8.82
N LYS A 88 -5.71 -15.60 -9.94
CA LYS A 88 -4.73 -14.50 -9.92
C LYS A 88 -5.28 -13.22 -9.32
N ARG A 89 -6.53 -12.87 -9.63
CA ARG A 89 -7.25 -11.77 -8.98
C ARG A 89 -7.28 -11.98 -7.47
N ASN A 90 -7.66 -13.18 -7.00
CA ASN A 90 -7.72 -13.46 -5.57
C ASN A 90 -6.36 -13.41 -4.87
N ASP A 91 -5.30 -13.86 -5.54
CA ASP A 91 -3.92 -13.69 -5.03
C ASP A 91 -3.58 -12.19 -4.91
N ILE A 92 -3.92 -11.38 -5.92
CA ILE A 92 -3.69 -9.93 -5.91
C ILE A 92 -4.49 -9.23 -4.80
N THR A 93 -5.79 -9.51 -4.69
CA THR A 93 -6.69 -8.77 -3.78
C THR A 93 -6.64 -9.27 -2.33
N HIS A 94 -6.39 -10.55 -2.09
CA HIS A 94 -6.45 -11.11 -0.72
C HIS A 94 -5.09 -11.46 -0.15
N ARG A 95 -4.05 -11.60 -0.98
CA ARG A 95 -2.68 -11.89 -0.54
C ARG A 95 -1.71 -10.75 -0.84
N SER A 96 -2.22 -9.62 -1.32
CA SER A 96 -1.42 -8.47 -1.77
C SER A 96 -0.30 -8.86 -2.74
N PHE A 97 -0.52 -9.91 -3.55
CA PHE A 97 0.47 -10.42 -4.49
C PHE A 97 0.68 -9.41 -5.63
N ILE A 98 1.93 -9.11 -5.94
CA ILE A 98 2.30 -8.29 -7.11
C ILE A 98 2.90 -9.23 -8.14
N SER A 99 2.26 -9.31 -9.32
CA SER A 99 2.77 -10.14 -10.41
C SER A 99 4.08 -9.58 -10.96
N GLU A 100 5.03 -10.45 -11.30
CA GLU A 100 6.24 -10.05 -12.01
C GLU A 100 5.88 -9.40 -13.36
N GLU A 101 6.73 -8.50 -13.88
CA GLU A 101 6.46 -7.77 -15.13
C GLU A 101 6.05 -8.68 -16.30
N LYS A 102 6.74 -9.81 -16.48
CA LYS A 102 6.46 -10.79 -17.54
C LYS A 102 5.10 -11.48 -17.34
N GLU A 103 4.76 -11.77 -16.10
CA GLU A 103 3.47 -12.37 -15.75
C GLU A 103 2.34 -11.36 -15.94
N LEU A 104 2.50 -10.13 -15.44
CA LEU A 104 1.51 -9.07 -15.60
C LEU A 104 1.30 -8.72 -17.07
N LYS A 105 2.36 -8.72 -17.89
CA LYS A 105 2.24 -8.58 -19.35
C LYS A 105 1.32 -9.66 -19.94
N SER A 106 1.57 -10.93 -19.60
CA SER A 106 0.74 -12.07 -20.05
C SER A 106 -0.71 -11.95 -19.59
N LEU A 107 -0.94 -11.46 -18.36
CA LEU A 107 -2.29 -11.25 -17.82
C LEU A 107 -3.03 -10.12 -18.56
N LEU A 108 -2.36 -9.02 -18.87
CA LEU A 108 -2.93 -7.91 -19.64
C LEU A 108 -3.31 -8.36 -21.06
N GLU A 109 -2.41 -9.03 -21.76
CA GLU A 109 -2.63 -9.56 -23.11
C GLU A 109 -3.80 -10.56 -23.12
N GLY A 110 -3.82 -11.48 -22.14
CA GLY A 110 -4.89 -12.46 -22.03
C GLY A 110 -6.26 -11.83 -21.73
N LEU A 111 -6.32 -10.80 -20.88
CA LEU A 111 -7.58 -10.11 -20.60
C LEU A 111 -8.05 -9.27 -21.80
N VAL A 112 -7.13 -8.63 -22.53
CA VAL A 112 -7.47 -7.96 -23.79
C VAL A 112 -8.01 -8.97 -24.81
N ALA A 113 -7.40 -10.15 -24.93
CA ALA A 113 -7.88 -11.20 -25.81
C ALA A 113 -9.28 -11.70 -25.40
N LEU A 114 -9.53 -11.83 -24.10
CA LEU A 114 -10.83 -12.21 -23.58
C LEU A 114 -11.92 -11.15 -23.85
N ILE A 115 -11.60 -9.87 -23.72
CA ILE A 115 -12.54 -8.75 -23.92
C ILE A 115 -12.81 -8.52 -25.41
N SER A 116 -11.76 -8.40 -26.22
CA SER A 116 -11.84 -8.04 -27.64
C SER A 116 -12.08 -9.23 -28.58
N GLY A 117 -11.82 -10.46 -28.13
CA GLY A 117 -11.80 -11.65 -28.95
C GLY A 117 -10.59 -11.77 -29.88
N LYS A 118 -9.57 -10.91 -29.72
CA LYS A 118 -8.35 -10.90 -30.55
C LYS A 118 -7.10 -11.00 -29.70
N THR A 119 -6.20 -11.92 -30.06
CA THR A 119 -4.87 -11.99 -29.46
C THR A 119 -4.02 -10.84 -29.96
N GLU A 120 -3.47 -10.07 -29.04
CA GLU A 120 -2.64 -8.91 -29.36
C GLU A 120 -1.49 -8.82 -28.35
N GLU A 121 -0.31 -8.43 -28.83
CA GLU A 121 0.85 -8.19 -27.97
C GLU A 121 0.71 -6.85 -27.24
N LEU A 122 1.20 -6.80 -26.00
CA LEU A 122 1.09 -5.61 -25.16
C LEU A 122 1.76 -4.38 -25.79
N ASP A 123 2.84 -4.59 -26.53
CA ASP A 123 3.58 -3.50 -27.17
C ASP A 123 2.76 -2.81 -28.27
N ASP A 124 1.85 -3.53 -28.92
CA ASP A 124 0.91 -2.95 -29.89
C ASP A 124 -0.28 -2.27 -29.21
N ILE A 125 -0.76 -2.84 -28.11
CA ILE A 125 -1.79 -2.20 -27.28
C ILE A 125 -1.27 -0.85 -26.77
N ILE A 126 -0.04 -0.79 -26.27
CA ILE A 126 0.61 0.43 -25.76
C ILE A 126 0.66 1.56 -26.81
N LYS A 127 0.84 1.25 -28.10
CA LYS A 127 0.96 2.26 -29.17
C LYS A 127 -0.34 3.03 -29.41
N ARG A 128 -1.49 2.40 -29.17
CA ARG A 128 -2.81 3.00 -29.45
C ARG A 128 -3.52 3.56 -28.23
N VAL A 129 -3.06 3.22 -27.02
CA VAL A 129 -3.65 3.75 -25.79
C VAL A 129 -3.36 5.24 -25.71
N ASP A 130 -4.41 6.04 -25.64
CA ASP A 130 -4.31 7.49 -25.53
C ASP A 130 -3.49 7.85 -24.26
N PRO A 131 -2.33 8.51 -24.40
CA PRO A 131 -1.57 8.93 -23.24
C PRO A 131 -2.34 9.92 -22.34
N GLU A 132 -3.32 10.64 -22.89
CA GLU A 132 -4.21 11.54 -22.16
C GLU A 132 -5.36 10.80 -21.46
N LEU A 133 -5.58 9.49 -21.71
CA LEU A 133 -6.58 8.70 -20.98
C LEU A 133 -6.28 8.68 -19.48
N THR A 134 -4.99 8.80 -19.09
CA THR A 134 -4.58 8.98 -17.68
C THR A 134 -5.35 10.11 -16.98
N THR A 135 -5.82 11.10 -17.74
CA THR A 135 -6.46 12.33 -17.27
C THR A 135 -8.00 12.27 -17.32
N ARG A 136 -8.60 11.35 -18.08
CA ARG A 136 -10.06 11.29 -18.35
C ARG A 136 -10.84 10.43 -17.35
N LEU A 137 -10.29 9.27 -16.99
CA LEU A 137 -10.77 8.41 -15.90
C LEU A 137 -10.00 8.68 -14.60
N GLY A 138 -8.99 9.55 -14.68
CA GLY A 138 -8.86 10.52 -13.62
C GLY A 138 -10.26 11.13 -13.50
N LEU A 139 -11.03 10.74 -12.47
CA LEU A 139 -12.10 11.60 -11.99
C LEU A 139 -11.53 13.02 -11.88
N LYS A 140 -12.35 13.98 -11.51
CA LYS A 140 -11.83 15.20 -10.88
C LYS A 140 -11.08 14.90 -9.54
N PHE A 141 -10.17 13.91 -9.53
CA PHE A 141 -9.05 13.76 -8.64
C PHE A 141 -8.09 14.89 -8.96
N HIS A 142 -8.43 16.06 -8.45
CA HIS A 142 -7.42 17.05 -8.18
C HIS A 142 -6.27 16.34 -7.44
N ASP A 143 -5.02 16.62 -7.80
CA ASP A 143 -3.91 16.52 -6.87
C ASP A 143 -4.34 17.38 -5.66
N ARG A 144 -5.07 16.78 -4.72
CA ARG A 144 -5.62 17.50 -3.58
C ARG A 144 -4.43 17.69 -2.65
N THR A 145 -3.79 18.83 -2.80
CA THR A 145 -2.71 19.30 -1.92
C THR A 145 -3.23 19.73 -0.56
N GLU A 146 -4.56 19.88 -0.42
CA GLU A 146 -5.28 20.28 0.78
C GLU A 146 -6.67 19.59 0.82
N PRO A 147 -7.18 19.24 2.01
CA PRO A 147 -8.54 18.76 2.14
C PRO A 147 -9.52 19.90 1.89
N ASP A 148 -10.58 19.62 1.14
CA ASP A 148 -11.68 20.56 0.99
C ASP A 148 -12.41 20.67 2.35
N LYS A 149 -12.45 21.88 2.90
CA LYS A 149 -13.02 22.16 4.22
C LYS A 149 -14.52 21.87 4.28
N GLU A 150 -15.24 21.93 3.16
CA GLU A 150 -16.65 21.50 3.12
C GLU A 150 -16.77 19.97 3.12
N LEU A 151 -15.81 19.27 2.53
CA LEU A 151 -15.72 17.82 2.56
C LEU A 151 -15.45 17.28 3.97
N LEU A 152 -14.58 17.92 4.74
CA LEU A 152 -14.30 17.52 6.13
C LEU A 152 -15.53 17.66 7.05
N LYS A 153 -16.45 18.59 6.77
CA LYS A 153 -17.71 18.71 7.52
C LYS A 153 -18.61 17.47 7.36
N LYS A 154 -18.44 16.69 6.29
CA LYS A 154 -19.22 15.46 6.06
C LYS A 154 -18.75 14.27 6.92
N LEU A 155 -17.61 14.37 7.60
CA LEU A 155 -17.13 13.35 8.55
C LEU A 155 -18.12 13.09 9.69
N GLU A 156 -18.87 14.11 10.11
CA GLU A 156 -19.84 13.99 11.20
C GLU A 156 -21.03 13.07 10.84
N THR A 157 -21.21 12.77 9.55
CA THR A 157 -22.29 11.93 9.02
C THR A 157 -21.86 10.51 8.63
N ILE A 158 -20.56 10.20 8.70
CA ILE A 158 -20.01 8.90 8.30
C ILE A 158 -20.11 7.91 9.46
N SER A 159 -20.65 6.71 9.19
CA SER A 159 -20.75 5.63 10.16
C SER A 159 -19.47 4.80 10.23
N ALA A 160 -19.30 4.02 11.30
CA ALA A 160 -18.15 3.13 11.47
C ALA A 160 -18.07 2.03 10.39
N ASP A 161 -19.22 1.63 9.82
CA ASP A 161 -19.29 0.57 8.81
C ASP A 161 -18.89 1.05 7.42
N ASP A 162 -19.04 2.35 7.14
CA ASP A 162 -18.58 2.99 5.90
C ASP A 162 -17.06 2.91 5.74
N PHE A 163 -16.31 2.81 6.85
CA PHE A 163 -14.85 2.65 6.85
C PHE A 163 -14.35 1.46 6.01
N ASN A 164 -15.10 0.36 6.02
CA ASN A 164 -14.70 -0.88 5.36
C ASN A 164 -15.19 -0.96 3.91
N ARG A 165 -16.17 -0.14 3.54
CA ARG A 165 -16.94 -0.29 2.29
C ARG A 165 -16.88 0.93 1.38
N ASP A 166 -16.49 2.09 1.90
CA ASP A 166 -16.44 3.35 1.17
C ASP A 166 -15.05 4.00 1.18
N ASP A 167 -14.41 3.97 0.01
CA ASP A 167 -13.11 4.60 -0.26
C ASP A 167 -13.13 6.10 0.03
N TYR A 168 -14.29 6.75 -0.14
CA TYR A 168 -14.49 8.16 0.14
C TYR A 168 -14.46 8.45 1.64
N ALA A 169 -15.19 7.65 2.43
CA ALA A 169 -15.20 7.75 3.88
C ALA A 169 -13.81 7.50 4.49
N PHE A 170 -13.11 6.48 3.99
CA PHE A 170 -11.73 6.18 4.40
C PHE A 170 -10.79 7.35 4.10
N SER A 171 -10.88 7.95 2.90
CA SER A 171 -10.08 9.12 2.52
C SER A 171 -10.31 10.33 3.44
N LEU A 172 -11.56 10.60 3.82
CA LEU A 172 -11.91 11.72 4.69
C LEU A 172 -11.29 11.60 6.09
N ILE A 173 -11.36 10.42 6.69
CA ILE A 173 -10.78 10.15 8.03
C ILE A 173 -9.27 10.38 8.02
N ILE A 174 -8.61 9.99 6.93
CA ILE A 174 -7.17 10.12 6.76
C ILE A 174 -6.76 11.57 6.63
N TRP A 175 -7.51 12.35 5.84
CA TRP A 175 -7.31 13.78 5.73
C TRP A 175 -7.47 14.48 7.08
N ARG A 176 -8.48 14.07 7.87
CA ARG A 176 -8.69 14.58 9.23
C ARG A 176 -7.54 14.20 10.17
N LEU A 177 -7.10 12.95 10.13
CA LEU A 177 -5.98 12.48 10.94
C LEU A 177 -4.69 13.24 10.59
N LYS A 178 -4.41 13.43 9.30
CA LYS A 178 -3.26 14.22 8.83
C LYS A 178 -3.33 15.65 9.36
N GLU A 179 -4.48 16.31 9.25
CA GLU A 179 -4.69 17.67 9.75
C GLU A 179 -4.43 17.78 11.26
N ILE A 180 -4.96 16.83 12.05
CA ILE A 180 -4.74 16.81 13.49
C ILE A 180 -3.25 16.61 13.82
N ILE A 181 -2.59 15.64 13.18
CA ILE A 181 -1.16 15.39 13.38
C ILE A 181 -0.32 16.62 12.99
N ASP A 182 -0.58 17.23 11.83
CA ASP A 182 0.12 18.44 11.39
C ASP A 182 -0.04 19.59 12.40
N ASN A 183 -1.24 19.78 12.94
CA ASN A 183 -1.50 20.80 13.95
C ASN A 183 -0.76 20.50 15.26
N ILE A 184 -0.77 19.25 15.73
CA ILE A 184 -0.03 18.86 16.94
C ILE A 184 1.47 19.06 16.74
N LEU A 185 2.03 18.62 15.61
CA LEU A 185 3.45 18.79 15.28
C LEU A 185 3.83 20.27 15.18
N LYS A 186 2.99 21.10 14.57
CA LYS A 186 3.21 22.56 14.47
C LYS A 186 3.22 23.22 15.86
N ASN A 187 2.30 22.84 16.74
CA ASN A 187 2.26 23.35 18.11
C ASN A 187 3.50 22.90 18.89
N LYS A 188 3.84 21.61 18.84
CA LYS A 188 5.05 21.07 19.47
C LYS A 188 6.33 21.71 18.94
N ALA A 189 6.41 22.03 17.64
CA ALA A 189 7.56 22.71 17.06
C ALA A 189 7.77 24.14 17.59
N SER A 190 6.73 24.77 18.16
CA SER A 190 6.85 26.06 18.83
C SER A 190 7.40 25.96 20.26
N GLU A 191 7.26 24.79 20.88
CA GLU A 191 7.63 24.52 22.28
C GLU A 191 8.95 23.75 22.39
N ASP A 192 9.20 22.82 21.47
CA ASP A 192 10.37 21.95 21.43
C ASP A 192 11.03 21.98 20.04
N ARG A 193 12.31 22.39 20.02
CA ARG A 193 13.15 22.43 18.82
C ARG A 193 13.29 21.07 18.15
N ASN A 194 13.09 19.98 18.89
CA ASN A 194 13.15 18.62 18.37
C ASN A 194 12.15 18.36 17.26
N PHE A 195 11.00 19.03 17.29
CA PHE A 195 9.92 18.89 16.31
C PHE A 195 10.00 19.92 15.17
N LYS A 196 10.92 20.88 15.26
CA LYS A 196 11.06 21.93 14.26
C LYS A 196 11.45 21.34 12.91
N GLY A 197 10.64 21.60 11.88
CA GLY A 197 10.85 21.12 10.51
C GLY A 197 10.31 19.72 10.23
N LEU A 198 9.70 19.05 11.22
CA LEU A 198 8.95 17.82 11.00
C LEU A 198 7.63 18.15 10.30
N THR A 199 7.37 17.51 9.17
CA THR A 199 6.14 17.68 8.40
C THR A 199 5.58 16.32 7.99
N THR A 200 4.26 16.24 7.83
CA THR A 200 3.63 15.04 7.25
C THR A 200 3.45 15.21 5.73
N GLY A 201 3.85 14.19 4.99
CA GLY A 201 3.43 13.99 3.61
C GLY A 201 2.12 13.21 3.53
N LEU A 202 1.54 13.15 2.35
CA LEU A 202 0.49 12.20 2.03
C LEU A 202 0.92 11.48 0.75
N VAL A 203 1.24 10.21 0.88
CA VAL A 203 1.49 9.33 -0.26
C VAL A 203 0.37 8.30 -0.23
N SER A 204 -0.76 8.69 -0.79
CA SER A 204 -1.83 7.75 -1.07
C SER A 204 -1.79 7.40 -2.55
N GLU A 205 -1.82 6.11 -2.84
CA GLU A 205 -2.42 5.66 -4.08
C GLU A 205 -3.94 5.64 -3.87
N PHE A 206 -4.58 6.80 -3.59
CA PHE A 206 -6.06 6.93 -3.62
C PHE A 206 -6.66 6.51 -4.98
N THR A 207 -5.79 6.27 -5.97
CA THR A 207 -6.08 5.83 -7.32
C THR A 207 -6.40 4.34 -7.44
N VAL A 208 -6.35 3.60 -6.34
CA VAL A 208 -6.52 2.14 -6.24
C VAL A 208 -7.39 1.91 -5.01
N SER A 209 -8.21 0.84 -4.93
CA SER A 209 -8.77 0.38 -3.67
C SER A 209 -7.63 0.03 -2.71
N SER A 210 -7.03 1.05 -2.11
CA SER A 210 -5.79 0.92 -1.39
C SER A 210 -6.17 0.35 -0.05
N ASP A 211 -5.86 -0.93 0.15
CA ASP A 211 -6.02 -1.63 1.43
C ASP A 211 -5.29 -0.93 2.57
N TRP A 212 -4.46 0.07 2.26
CA TRP A 212 -3.72 0.88 3.19
C TRP A 212 -3.42 2.29 2.65
N ILE A 213 -3.15 3.23 3.55
CA ILE A 213 -2.64 4.56 3.23
C ILE A 213 -1.38 4.82 4.04
N TRP A 214 -0.42 5.50 3.41
CA TRP A 214 0.87 5.84 3.99
C TRP A 214 0.99 7.34 4.20
N LEU A 215 1.15 7.72 5.47
CA LEU A 215 1.42 9.06 5.95
C LEU A 215 2.89 9.10 6.42
N PRO A 216 3.84 9.46 5.54
CA PRO A 216 5.22 9.62 5.95
C PRO A 216 5.40 10.90 6.77
N VAL A 217 6.13 10.80 7.88
CA VAL A 217 6.47 11.92 8.77
C VAL A 217 7.99 12.05 8.82
N GLY A 218 8.54 13.25 8.63
CA GLY A 218 9.99 13.43 8.59
C GLY A 218 10.40 14.87 8.33
N PHE A 219 11.71 15.13 8.31
CA PHE A 219 12.25 16.49 8.19
C PHE A 219 12.27 16.98 6.74
N GLY A 220 11.52 18.06 6.48
CA GLY A 220 11.42 18.65 5.15
C GLY A 220 10.76 17.71 4.14
N ILE A 221 9.73 16.99 4.55
CA ILE A 221 8.85 16.29 3.60
C ILE A 221 7.97 17.37 2.96
N GLU A 222 8.33 17.79 1.75
CA GLU A 222 7.54 18.73 0.95
C GLU A 222 6.28 18.07 0.38
N LYS A 223 5.26 18.88 0.08
CA LYS A 223 4.06 18.44 -0.65
C LYS A 223 4.53 17.89 -2.03
N GLU A 224 3.92 16.79 -2.50
CA GLU A 224 4.23 16.10 -3.78
C GLU A 224 5.43 15.14 -3.83
N ASN A 225 6.06 14.82 -2.71
CA ASN A 225 7.31 14.04 -2.71
C ASN A 225 7.12 12.53 -3.03
N LYS A 226 6.85 12.20 -4.30
CA LYS A 226 6.71 10.83 -4.84
C LYS A 226 7.94 9.95 -4.60
N ARG A 227 9.08 10.55 -4.25
CA ARG A 227 10.36 9.89 -4.01
C ARG A 227 11.00 10.44 -2.75
N VAL A 228 10.49 10.02 -1.59
CA VAL A 228 11.13 10.30 -0.31
C VAL A 228 12.56 9.74 -0.34
N LYS A 229 13.57 10.60 -0.17
CA LYS A 229 15.01 10.24 -0.24
C LYS A 229 15.70 10.20 1.13
N LYS A 230 14.91 10.22 2.19
CA LYS A 230 15.35 10.36 3.59
C LYS A 230 14.73 9.26 4.46
N PRO A 231 15.26 9.00 5.66
CA PRO A 231 14.54 8.23 6.66
C PRO A 231 13.28 9.01 7.08
N ILE A 232 12.26 8.29 7.52
CA ILE A 232 10.95 8.82 7.89
C ILE A 232 10.34 7.95 8.99
N ILE A 233 9.29 8.44 9.61
CA ILE A 233 8.37 7.64 10.41
C ILE A 233 7.14 7.40 9.54
N SER A 234 6.90 6.15 9.20
CA SER A 234 5.76 5.68 8.41
C SER A 234 4.57 5.48 9.33
N VAL A 235 3.49 6.22 9.11
CA VAL A 235 2.17 5.92 9.68
C VAL A 235 1.34 5.24 8.59
N MET A 236 1.20 3.93 8.69
CA MET A 236 0.46 3.11 7.73
C MET A 236 -0.88 2.69 8.32
N LEU A 237 -1.96 3.09 7.66
CA LEU A 237 -3.33 2.78 8.06
C LEU A 237 -3.92 1.76 7.12
N ILE A 238 -4.42 0.65 7.63
CA ILE A 238 -4.92 -0.49 6.84
C ILE A 238 -6.45 -0.54 7.00
N ARG A 239 -7.16 -0.83 5.90
CA ARG A 239 -8.63 -0.88 5.82
C ARG A 239 -9.28 -1.76 6.88
N ASN A 240 -8.59 -2.79 7.36
CA ASN A 240 -9.08 -3.64 8.44
C ASN A 240 -8.98 -3.00 9.85
N ARG A 241 -9.02 -1.66 9.93
CA ARG A 241 -8.90 -0.86 11.16
C ARG A 241 -7.60 -1.08 11.94
N THR A 242 -6.55 -1.51 11.26
CA THR A 242 -5.23 -1.63 11.88
C THR A 242 -4.33 -0.48 11.46
N ALA A 243 -3.46 -0.04 12.36
CA ALA A 243 -2.45 0.94 12.05
C ALA A 243 -1.08 0.43 12.44
N ARG A 244 -0.05 0.90 11.74
CA ARG A 244 1.34 0.63 12.07
C ARG A 244 2.11 1.94 12.01
N VAL A 245 2.85 2.25 13.06
CA VAL A 245 3.72 3.42 13.12
C VAL A 245 5.14 2.91 13.32
N TYR A 246 6.00 3.09 12.32
CA TYR A 246 7.34 2.52 12.31
C TYR A 246 8.37 3.42 11.65
N LEU A 247 9.63 3.28 12.07
CA LEU A 247 10.73 3.93 11.39
C LEU A 247 10.93 3.25 10.03
N ASP A 248 10.93 4.05 8.97
CA ASP A 248 11.00 3.60 7.58
C ASP A 248 12.00 4.43 6.77
N PHE A 249 12.30 3.97 5.57
CA PHE A 249 13.21 4.63 4.65
C PHE A 249 12.49 4.89 3.35
N GLY A 250 12.48 6.15 2.94
CA GLY A 250 11.96 6.52 1.64
C GLY A 250 12.57 5.68 0.50
N THR A 251 11.85 5.61 -0.62
CA THR A 251 12.15 4.74 -1.76
C THR A 251 13.59 4.85 -2.26
N GLU A 252 14.19 6.04 -2.18
CA GLU A 252 15.55 6.33 -2.66
C GLU A 252 16.52 6.72 -1.53
N ALA A 253 16.24 6.34 -0.28
CA ALA A 253 17.05 6.71 0.90
C ALA A 253 18.27 5.80 1.13
N THR A 254 18.94 5.34 0.07
CA THR A 254 20.06 4.37 0.14
C THR A 254 21.20 4.77 1.09
N PRO A 255 21.71 6.03 1.09
CA PRO A 255 22.79 6.41 2.00
C PRO A 255 22.40 6.26 3.48
N TYR A 256 21.15 6.61 3.81
CA TYR A 256 20.62 6.53 5.16
C TYR A 256 20.37 5.08 5.60
N ARG A 257 19.96 4.20 4.68
CA ARG A 257 19.86 2.76 4.96
C ARG A 257 21.23 2.16 5.30
N ARG A 258 22.28 2.50 4.54
CA ARG A 258 23.66 2.05 4.82
C ARG A 258 24.11 2.49 6.21
N LYS A 259 23.82 3.75 6.56
CA LYS A 259 24.13 4.29 7.89
C LYS A 259 23.36 3.58 8.99
N TYR A 260 22.05 3.41 8.84
CA TYR A 260 21.22 2.65 9.78
C TYR A 260 21.79 1.26 10.07
N TYR A 261 22.16 0.51 9.03
CA TYR A 261 22.77 -0.80 9.21
C TYR A 261 24.13 -0.75 9.90
N SER A 262 24.93 0.30 9.66
CA SER A 262 26.18 0.51 10.40
C SER A 262 25.89 0.72 11.89
N LEU A 263 24.92 1.58 12.21
CA LEU A 263 24.51 1.88 13.59
C LEU A 263 24.03 0.60 14.31
N LEU A 264 23.18 -0.20 13.66
CA LEU A 264 22.73 -1.49 14.20
C LEU A 264 23.89 -2.46 14.52
N GLN A 265 24.95 -2.48 13.70
CA GLN A 265 26.05 -3.42 13.89
C GLN A 265 27.01 -3.00 14.99
N SER A 266 27.36 -1.72 15.03
CA SER A 266 28.57 -1.29 15.73
C SER A 266 28.39 -0.16 16.73
N ASP A 267 27.21 0.47 16.83
CA ASP A 267 27.01 1.63 17.69
C ASP A 267 26.33 1.24 19.03
N PRO A 268 27.04 1.29 20.17
CA PRO A 268 26.46 1.02 21.48
C PRO A 268 25.37 2.02 21.87
N ALA A 269 25.53 3.31 21.53
CA ALA A 269 24.54 4.34 21.84
C ALA A 269 23.24 4.10 21.07
N PHE A 270 23.33 3.61 19.83
CA PHE A 270 22.16 3.21 19.07
C PHE A 270 21.43 2.02 19.71
N LYS A 271 22.15 1.07 20.33
CA LYS A 271 21.54 -0.01 21.12
C LYS A 271 20.90 0.50 22.42
N ASP A 272 21.48 1.50 23.07
CA ASP A 272 20.88 2.14 24.25
C ASP A 272 19.54 2.79 23.91
N MET A 273 19.44 3.45 22.75
CA MET A 273 18.17 4.00 22.26
C MET A 273 17.10 2.91 22.10
N PHE A 274 17.47 1.71 21.63
CA PHE A 274 16.53 0.58 21.55
C PHE A 274 16.12 0.06 22.92
N ARG A 275 17.01 0.07 23.92
CA ARG A 275 16.66 -0.31 25.31
C ARG A 275 15.60 0.66 25.85
N GLU A 276 15.87 1.96 25.74
CA GLU A 276 14.93 3.01 26.16
C GLU A 276 13.59 2.91 25.41
N LEU A 277 13.62 2.60 24.11
CA LEU A 277 12.40 2.38 23.32
C LEU A 277 11.59 1.20 23.84
N CYS A 278 12.22 0.05 24.09
CA CYS A 278 11.53 -1.15 24.58
C CYS A 278 11.00 -0.96 26.02
N ASP A 279 11.69 -0.18 26.85
CA ASP A 279 11.26 0.14 28.21
C ASP A 279 10.04 1.07 28.20
N ASN A 280 10.04 2.10 27.33
CA ASN A 280 8.94 3.06 27.22
C ASN A 280 7.76 2.56 26.38
N CYS A 281 7.98 1.60 25.48
CA CYS A 281 6.93 1.02 24.64
C CYS A 281 7.09 -0.51 24.55
N PRO A 282 6.55 -1.25 25.54
CA PRO A 282 6.66 -2.72 25.61
C PRO A 282 6.07 -3.45 24.40
N ASP A 283 5.22 -2.79 23.60
CA ASP A 283 4.62 -3.34 22.39
C ASP A 283 5.61 -3.39 21.19
N ILE A 284 6.73 -2.66 21.26
CA ILE A 284 7.78 -2.67 20.23
C ILE A 284 8.82 -3.73 20.60
N THR A 285 8.57 -4.96 20.15
CA THR A 285 9.33 -6.14 20.59
C THR A 285 10.17 -6.79 19.51
N GLU A 286 9.90 -6.49 18.24
CA GLU A 286 10.44 -7.24 17.10
C GLU A 286 10.92 -6.30 16.00
N PHE A 287 12.06 -6.64 15.40
CA PHE A 287 12.34 -6.20 14.04
C PHE A 287 11.50 -7.03 13.08
N PHE A 288 10.91 -6.37 12.08
CA PHE A 288 10.21 -7.03 11.00
C PHE A 288 10.95 -6.77 9.69
N ASN A 289 11.20 -7.84 8.94
CA ASN A 289 11.71 -7.72 7.59
C ASN A 289 10.53 -7.52 6.62
N VAL A 290 10.65 -6.53 5.73
CA VAL A 290 9.61 -6.16 4.77
C VAL A 290 10.14 -6.26 3.37
N GLU A 291 9.43 -7.02 2.53
CA GLU A 291 9.73 -7.12 1.09
C GLU A 291 9.06 -5.99 0.30
N HIS A 292 7.85 -5.62 0.70
CA HIS A 292 7.04 -4.55 0.11
C HIS A 292 6.07 -4.01 1.16
N TYR A 293 5.70 -2.72 1.08
CA TYR A 293 4.94 -1.89 2.06
C TYR A 293 3.93 -2.57 3.02
N THR A 294 3.31 -3.68 2.63
CA THR A 294 2.32 -4.43 3.40
C THR A 294 2.72 -5.85 3.80
N VAL A 295 3.70 -6.44 3.12
CA VAL A 295 4.13 -7.82 3.31
C VAL A 295 5.26 -7.86 4.34
N ILE A 296 4.88 -7.98 5.60
CA ILE A 296 5.80 -8.43 6.63
C ILE A 296 6.05 -9.91 6.39
N LEU A 297 7.30 -10.29 6.20
CA LEU A 297 7.69 -11.68 6.31
C LEU A 297 7.59 -12.06 7.79
N GLU A 298 6.41 -12.49 8.23
CA GLU A 298 6.18 -12.86 9.64
C GLU A 298 7.14 -13.97 10.11
N GLN A 299 7.69 -14.74 9.16
CA GLN A 299 8.69 -15.78 9.39
C GLN A 299 10.11 -15.24 9.70
N GLU A 300 10.36 -13.94 9.54
CA GLU A 300 11.65 -13.30 9.80
C GLU A 300 11.57 -12.20 10.88
N LYS A 301 10.67 -12.37 11.86
CA LYS A 301 10.61 -11.53 13.04
C LYS A 301 11.79 -11.81 13.97
N ILE A 302 12.54 -10.77 14.33
CA ILE A 302 13.70 -10.89 15.21
C ILE A 302 13.41 -10.17 16.54
N PRO A 303 13.36 -10.87 17.69
CA PRO A 303 13.11 -10.23 18.97
C PRO A 303 14.21 -9.23 19.34
N ILE A 304 13.86 -7.94 19.45
CA ILE A 304 14.77 -6.85 19.78
C ILE A 304 15.40 -7.09 21.16
N GLY A 305 14.60 -7.48 22.15
CA GLY A 305 15.09 -7.74 23.50
C GLY A 305 16.14 -8.86 23.60
N LYS A 306 16.05 -9.90 22.75
CA LYS A 306 17.07 -10.97 22.69
C LYS A 306 18.34 -10.50 21.98
N TRP A 307 18.19 -9.75 20.89
CA TRP A 307 19.30 -9.11 20.19
C TRP A 307 20.08 -8.13 21.10
N LEU A 308 19.38 -7.31 21.90
CA LEU A 308 19.99 -6.39 22.86
C LEU A 308 20.79 -7.11 23.96
N LYS A 309 20.38 -8.34 24.31
CA LYS A 309 21.09 -9.22 25.26
C LYS A 309 22.25 -9.98 24.62
N GLY A 310 22.50 -9.82 23.33
CA GLY A 310 23.58 -10.49 22.61
C GLY A 310 23.30 -11.97 22.30
N ASP A 311 22.02 -12.38 22.25
CA ASP A 311 21.65 -13.73 21.84
C ASP A 311 22.27 -14.07 20.46
N PRO A 312 23.10 -15.14 20.35
CA PRO A 312 23.84 -15.41 19.12
C PRO A 312 22.95 -15.61 17.89
N ALA A 313 21.80 -16.27 18.04
CA ALA A 313 20.89 -16.55 16.93
C ALA A 313 20.20 -15.26 16.43
N CYS A 314 19.81 -14.38 17.34
CA CYS A 314 19.25 -13.07 16.99
C CYS A 314 20.30 -12.16 16.35
N CYS A 315 21.52 -12.11 16.89
CA CYS A 315 22.63 -11.35 16.34
C CYS A 315 23.03 -11.81 14.93
N GLU A 316 23.07 -13.12 14.68
CA GLU A 316 23.33 -13.66 13.35
C GLU A 316 22.18 -13.36 12.39
N SER A 317 20.93 -13.42 12.86
CA SER A 317 19.77 -13.08 12.02
C SER A 317 19.80 -11.62 11.58
N VAL A 318 20.07 -10.68 12.50
CA VAL A 318 20.25 -9.26 12.16
C VAL A 318 21.40 -9.09 11.17
N SER A 319 22.55 -9.70 11.45
CA SER A 319 23.75 -9.59 10.61
C SER A 319 23.54 -10.15 9.20
N ARG A 320 22.79 -11.25 9.09
CA ARG A 320 22.40 -11.88 7.83
C ARG A 320 21.45 -11.00 7.03
N CYS A 321 20.43 -10.42 7.64
CA CYS A 321 19.53 -9.46 6.98
C CYS A 321 20.31 -8.24 6.46
N ILE A 322 21.22 -7.69 7.27
CA ILE A 322 22.09 -6.57 6.87
C ILE A 322 23.00 -6.95 5.69
N ARG A 323 23.60 -8.14 5.72
CA ARG A 323 24.50 -8.61 4.65
C ARG A 323 23.77 -8.77 3.32
N LYS A 324 22.57 -9.36 3.34
CA LYS A 324 21.69 -9.46 2.18
C LYS A 324 21.33 -8.08 1.65
N ALA A 325 20.86 -7.18 2.52
CA ALA A 325 20.50 -5.82 2.13
C ALA A 325 21.68 -5.06 1.50
N ARG A 326 22.91 -5.19 2.06
CA ARG A 326 24.11 -4.59 1.48
C ARG A 326 24.47 -5.16 0.11
N ALA A 327 24.43 -6.48 -0.06
CA ALA A 327 24.72 -7.12 -1.35
C ALA A 327 23.79 -6.61 -2.47
N ILE A 328 22.51 -6.40 -2.15
CA ILE A 328 21.53 -5.79 -3.08
C ILE A 328 21.89 -4.32 -3.36
N LEU A 329 22.17 -3.53 -2.32
CA LEU A 329 22.55 -2.12 -2.45
C LEU A 329 23.86 -1.90 -3.23
N ASP A 330 24.79 -2.86 -3.17
CA ASP A 330 26.06 -2.86 -3.91
C ASP A 330 25.93 -3.44 -5.32
N GLY A 331 24.74 -3.93 -5.71
CA GLY A 331 24.50 -4.53 -7.03
C GLY A 331 25.17 -5.88 -7.24
N LEU A 332 25.58 -6.56 -6.16
CA LEU A 332 26.26 -7.86 -6.19
C LEU A 332 25.26 -9.03 -6.31
N GLU A 333 23.98 -8.80 -6.01
CA GLU A 333 22.89 -9.74 -6.30
C GLU A 333 21.98 -9.18 -7.40
N SER A 334 21.78 -9.96 -8.47
CA SER A 334 20.96 -9.59 -9.64
C SER A 334 19.45 -9.78 -9.41
N GLN A 335 18.96 -9.58 -8.18
CA GLN A 335 17.53 -9.52 -7.97
C GLN A 335 17.01 -8.24 -8.62
N LYS A 336 15.95 -8.36 -9.43
CA LYS A 336 15.37 -7.25 -10.18
C LYS A 336 15.16 -6.07 -9.22
N ARG A 337 15.95 -4.99 -9.40
CA ARG A 337 15.91 -3.72 -8.64
C ARG A 337 14.51 -3.09 -8.43
N ASN A 338 13.47 -3.65 -9.06
CA ASN A 338 12.11 -3.13 -9.07
C ASN A 338 11.11 -3.94 -8.22
N GLU A 339 11.45 -5.14 -7.73
CA GLU A 339 10.49 -6.04 -7.08
C GLU A 339 10.59 -6.09 -5.55
N TRP A 340 11.63 -5.50 -4.95
CA TRP A 340 11.86 -5.56 -3.50
C TRP A 340 12.19 -4.16 -3.01
N ARG A 341 11.43 -3.65 -2.03
CA ARG A 341 11.95 -2.56 -1.18
C ARG A 341 12.91 -3.19 -0.19
N ASP A 342 14.09 -3.52 -0.69
CA ASP A 342 15.28 -4.06 -0.04
C ASP A 342 15.17 -4.28 1.48
N ASN A 343 14.85 -5.52 1.90
CA ASN A 343 15.01 -6.10 3.23
C ASN A 343 15.42 -5.11 4.35
N VAL A 344 14.51 -4.20 4.72
CA VAL A 344 14.76 -3.29 5.83
C VAL A 344 14.27 -3.96 7.10
N LEU A 345 15.15 -4.07 8.09
CA LEU A 345 14.75 -4.36 9.46
C LEU A 345 14.03 -3.14 10.01
N LEU A 346 12.72 -3.10 9.86
CA LEU A 346 11.87 -2.04 10.37
C LEU A 346 11.47 -2.37 11.81
N PHE A 347 11.14 -1.35 12.58
CA PHE A 347 10.63 -1.48 13.95
C PHE A 347 9.65 -0.36 14.26
N GLY A 348 8.67 -0.66 15.10
CA GLY A 348 7.60 0.26 15.43
C GLY A 348 6.41 -0.43 16.09
N ARG A 349 5.36 0.33 16.32
CA ARG A 349 4.16 -0.12 17.03
C ARG A 349 3.05 -0.51 16.05
N LYS A 350 2.40 -1.65 16.31
CA LYS A 350 1.14 -2.04 15.66
C LYS A 350 -0.02 -1.73 16.59
N PHE A 351 -1.05 -1.10 16.04
CA PHE A 351 -2.35 -0.87 16.67
C PHE A 351 -3.34 -1.91 16.12
N ASN A 352 -3.94 -2.71 16.99
CA ASN A 352 -4.87 -3.80 16.62
C ASN A 352 -6.33 -3.32 16.48
N GLN A 353 -7.21 -4.21 16.02
CA GLN A 353 -8.49 -4.02 15.30
C GLN A 353 -9.60 -3.08 15.83
N ASP A 354 -9.43 -2.32 16.91
CA ASP A 354 -10.55 -1.61 17.56
C ASP A 354 -10.38 -0.07 17.68
N TYR A 355 -9.34 0.54 17.10
CA TYR A 355 -9.09 1.99 17.31
C TYR A 355 -10.00 2.95 16.52
N PHE A 356 -10.77 2.44 15.55
CA PHE A 356 -11.62 3.25 14.68
C PHE A 356 -13.07 2.76 14.71
N THR A 357 -13.63 2.61 15.91
CA THR A 357 -15.04 2.25 16.06
C THR A 357 -15.95 3.48 16.00
N GLN A 358 -15.43 4.70 16.27
CA GLN A 358 -16.19 5.95 16.14
C GLN A 358 -15.35 7.13 15.59
N PRO A 359 -15.94 8.08 14.84
CA PRO A 359 -15.26 9.29 14.37
C PRO A 359 -14.63 10.16 15.48
N ARG A 360 -15.13 10.09 16.71
CA ARG A 360 -14.60 10.80 17.89
C ARG A 360 -13.27 10.23 18.40
N GLU A 361 -12.86 9.05 17.94
CA GLU A 361 -11.62 8.38 18.37
C GLU A 361 -10.39 8.83 17.58
N ILE A 362 -10.57 9.58 16.47
CA ILE A 362 -9.47 10.02 15.58
C ILE A 362 -8.48 10.94 16.32
N GLU A 363 -8.94 11.83 17.19
CA GLU A 363 -8.07 12.74 17.95
C GLU A 363 -7.25 12.01 19.02
N SER A 364 -7.87 11.05 19.72
CA SER A 364 -7.16 10.16 20.65
C SER A 364 -6.11 9.35 19.92
N PHE A 365 -6.48 8.77 18.78
CA PHE A 365 -5.57 7.99 17.95
C PHE A 365 -4.42 8.83 17.37
N ALA A 366 -4.69 10.07 16.95
CA ALA A 366 -3.65 11.01 16.53
C ALA A 366 -2.65 11.27 17.66
N SER A 367 -3.13 11.40 18.90
CA SER A 367 -2.29 11.58 20.08
C SER A 367 -1.41 10.34 20.35
N ASP A 368 -1.97 9.14 20.21
CA ASP A 368 -1.21 7.88 20.31
C ASP A 368 -0.13 7.76 19.23
N ILE A 369 -0.44 8.15 17.99
CA ILE A 369 0.54 8.22 16.90
C ILE A 369 1.66 9.19 17.26
N ILE A 370 1.33 10.38 17.74
CA ILE A 370 2.31 11.39 18.13
C ILE A 370 3.24 10.84 19.20
N ASN A 371 2.72 10.20 20.25
CA ASN A 371 3.54 9.58 21.30
C ASN A 371 4.55 8.58 20.72
N VAL A 372 4.14 7.73 19.77
CA VAL A 372 5.06 6.82 19.08
C VAL A 372 6.07 7.58 18.21
N ILE A 373 5.65 8.65 17.52
CA ILE A 373 6.56 9.51 16.76
C ILE A 373 7.65 10.10 17.66
N GLU A 374 7.32 10.56 18.87
CA GLU A 374 8.31 11.12 19.80
C GLU A 374 9.37 10.09 20.17
N LEU A 375 8.95 8.85 20.41
CA LEU A 375 9.84 7.73 20.75
C LEU A 375 10.74 7.31 19.57
N LEU A 376 10.27 7.46 18.33
CA LEU A 376 11.04 7.11 17.13
C LEU A 376 11.93 8.28 16.64
N LEU A 377 11.64 9.52 17.04
CA LEU A 377 12.34 10.72 16.60
C LEU A 377 13.86 10.72 16.88
N PRO A 378 14.35 10.22 18.03
CA PRO A 378 15.79 10.08 18.27
C PRO A 378 16.48 9.22 17.21
N PHE A 379 15.87 8.11 16.79
CA PHE A 379 16.43 7.22 15.76
C PHE A 379 16.50 7.93 14.40
N LEU A 380 15.44 8.66 14.06
CA LEU A 380 15.40 9.46 12.84
C LEU A 380 16.58 10.45 12.79
N LYS A 381 16.80 11.18 13.90
CA LYS A 381 17.93 12.12 14.02
C LYS A 381 19.29 11.44 13.99
N ALA A 382 19.46 10.31 14.68
CA ALA A 382 20.72 9.58 14.68
C ALA A 382 21.10 9.13 13.25
N ILE A 383 20.11 8.72 12.45
CA ILE A 383 20.31 8.34 11.05
C ILE A 383 20.55 9.58 10.17
N GLU A 384 19.88 10.70 10.40
CA GLU A 384 20.09 11.93 9.61
C GLU A 384 21.36 12.72 9.96
N ALA A 385 21.87 12.61 11.18
CA ALA A 385 22.99 13.41 11.69
C ALA A 385 24.29 13.15 10.91
N ASN A 386 24.64 14.04 9.99
CA ASN A 386 25.99 14.22 9.48
C ASN A 386 26.57 15.47 10.10
#